data_AF-A0AAN1LCG5-F1
#
_entry.id   AF-A0AAN1LCG5-F1
#
_cell.length_a   1.000
_cell.length_b   1.000
_cell.length_c   1.000
_cell.angle_alpha   90.00
_cell.angle_beta   90.00
_cell.angle_gamma   90.00
#
_symmetry.space_group_name_H-M   'P 1'
#
loop_
_entity.id
_entity.type
_entity.pdbx_description
1 polymer ?
#
loop_
_entity_poly.entity_id
_entity_poly.type
_entity_poly.pdbx_seq_one_letter_code
_entity_poly.pdbx_strand_id
1 'polypeptide(L)'
;MLQRVFCISMLAATPLIAICACLPQIKQVEALPAQLFVTIPSHHPQPDLRVSSIYNAADGWRLRIEVENFVFTDLCVSDATDLARGHAHVHLGDKKLATAYQPDIVLGHLPTGRHQVTVSLRAQDHRVFGRQEGGIFAATVTIDAL
;
A
#
# COMPACT_ATOMS: atom_id res chain seq x y z
N MET A 1 1.90 56.63 49.81
CA MET A 1 1.56 55.31 50.37
C MET A 1 0.16 54.94 49.87
N LEU A 2 0.06 54.04 48.88
CA LEU A 2 -1.21 53.41 48.53
C LEU A 2 -0.95 51.91 48.40
N GLN A 3 -1.35 51.20 49.45
CA GLN A 3 -1.22 49.77 49.63
C GLN A 3 -2.14 49.01 48.67
N ARG A 4 -1.59 47.88 48.17
CA ARG A 4 -2.21 46.54 48.07
C ARG A 4 -3.70 46.48 47.70
N VAL A 5 -4.03 45.78 46.63
CA VAL A 5 -4.30 44.33 46.64
C VAL A 5 -4.53 43.86 45.20
N PHE A 6 -3.77 42.84 44.81
CA PHE A 6 -3.97 41.97 43.65
C PHE A 6 -5.39 41.38 43.67
N CYS A 7 -6.16 41.57 42.61
CA CYS A 7 -7.39 40.80 42.38
C CYS A 7 -7.63 40.60 40.88
N ILE A 8 -7.59 39.32 40.47
CA ILE A 8 -8.41 38.71 39.40
C ILE A 8 -7.95 39.10 37.98
N SER A 9 -7.54 38.21 37.06
CA SER A 9 -7.64 36.77 36.96
C SER A 9 -6.62 36.28 35.92
N MET A 10 -5.84 35.27 36.28
CA MET A 10 -5.30 34.32 35.30
C MET A 10 -6.48 33.54 34.73
N LEU A 11 -6.85 33.75 33.46
CA LEU A 11 -7.65 32.78 32.69
C LEU A 11 -7.71 33.21 31.21
N ALA A 12 -6.54 33.33 30.57
CA ALA A 12 -6.48 33.54 29.12
C ALA A 12 -5.34 32.75 28.46
N ALA A 13 -4.99 31.58 29.01
CA ALA A 13 -3.97 30.70 28.44
C ALA A 13 -4.42 29.23 28.30
N THR A 14 -5.73 28.96 28.35
CA THR A 14 -6.27 27.60 28.24
C THR A 14 -7.52 27.56 27.35
N PRO A 15 -7.34 27.65 26.02
CA PRO A 15 -8.19 26.82 25.17
C PRO A 15 -7.40 25.99 24.15
N LEU A 16 -6.07 26.07 24.11
CA LEU A 16 -5.29 25.28 23.15
C LEU A 16 -4.96 23.86 23.64
N ILE A 17 -4.90 23.64 24.96
CA ILE A 17 -4.62 22.30 25.52
C ILE A 17 -5.87 21.41 25.51
N ALA A 18 -7.08 22.00 25.58
CA ALA A 18 -8.33 21.23 25.61
C ALA A 18 -8.68 20.58 24.26
N ILE A 19 -8.21 21.14 23.14
CA ILE A 19 -8.42 20.56 21.81
C ILE A 19 -7.55 19.30 21.61
N CYS A 20 -6.33 19.26 22.18
CA CYS A 20 -5.50 18.05 22.12
C CYS A 20 -6.04 16.88 22.95
N ALA A 21 -6.84 17.13 23.99
CA ALA A 21 -7.41 16.08 24.82
C ALA A 21 -8.69 15.45 24.24
N CYS A 22 -9.28 16.06 23.20
CA CYS A 22 -10.52 15.60 22.56
C CYS A 22 -10.29 15.02 21.16
N LEU A 23 -9.05 15.05 20.65
CA LEU A 23 -8.68 14.19 19.54
C LEU A 23 -8.72 12.76 20.07
N PRO A 24 -9.55 11.85 19.52
CA PRO A 24 -9.39 10.44 19.83
C PRO A 24 -7.94 10.12 19.51
N GLN A 25 -7.20 9.69 20.52
CA GLN A 25 -5.86 9.17 20.36
C GLN A 25 -6.01 8.11 19.26
N ILE A 26 -5.53 8.36 18.03
CA ILE A 26 -5.59 7.40 16.94
C ILE A 26 -4.55 6.32 17.29
N LYS A 27 -4.86 5.55 18.33
CA LYS A 27 -4.10 4.40 18.80
C LYS A 27 -4.52 3.14 18.07
N GLN A 28 -5.33 3.27 17.03
CA GLN A 28 -5.87 2.15 16.29
C GLN A 28 -5.91 2.51 14.81
N VAL A 29 -4.80 2.27 14.12
CA VAL A 29 -4.94 1.44 12.90
C VAL A 29 -4.98 -0.01 13.40
N GLU A 30 -5.95 -0.34 14.27
CA GLU A 30 -6.11 -1.71 14.74
C GLU A 30 -6.80 -2.46 13.62
N ALA A 31 -6.03 -3.35 12.99
CA ALA A 31 -6.43 -4.23 11.92
C ALA A 31 -7.04 -3.49 10.70
N LEU A 32 -6.33 -3.61 9.59
CA LEU A 32 -6.90 -3.35 8.28
C LEU A 32 -8.25 -4.09 8.17
N PRO A 33 -9.34 -3.46 7.67
CA PRO A 33 -10.65 -4.10 7.66
C PRO A 33 -10.54 -5.44 6.93
N ALA A 34 -10.90 -6.54 7.60
CA ALA A 34 -10.65 -7.91 7.12
C ALA A 34 -11.29 -8.23 5.76
N GLN A 35 -12.24 -7.40 5.32
CA GLN A 35 -12.88 -7.45 4.01
C GLN A 35 -12.00 -6.89 2.88
N LEU A 36 -11.05 -6.01 3.20
CA LEU A 36 -10.17 -5.36 2.22
C LEU A 36 -8.74 -5.89 2.27
N PHE A 37 -8.31 -6.42 3.42
CA PHE A 37 -6.93 -6.84 3.66
C PHE A 37 -6.88 -8.22 4.31
N VAL A 38 -5.76 -8.89 4.06
CA VAL A 38 -5.39 -10.16 4.70
C VAL A 38 -3.90 -10.12 4.99
N THR A 39 -3.50 -10.72 6.11
CA THR A 39 -2.10 -10.85 6.49
C THR A 39 -1.69 -12.31 6.42
N ILE A 40 -0.43 -12.56 6.07
CA ILE A 40 0.15 -13.90 6.07
C ILE A 40 0.61 -14.18 7.51
N PRO A 41 0.23 -15.30 8.14
CA PRO A 41 0.61 -15.57 9.53
C PRO A 41 2.13 -15.48 9.72
N SER A 42 2.56 -14.92 10.85
CA SER A 42 3.97 -14.57 11.10
C SER A 42 4.95 -15.74 11.10
N HIS A 43 4.45 -16.97 11.28
CA HIS A 43 5.25 -18.20 11.20
C HIS A 43 5.46 -18.70 9.76
N HIS A 44 4.85 -18.07 8.76
CA HIS A 44 5.12 -18.32 7.34
C HIS A 44 6.13 -17.31 6.78
N PRO A 45 6.98 -17.74 5.81
CA PRO A 45 7.85 -16.83 5.09
C PRO A 45 7.07 -15.69 4.44
N GLN A 46 7.53 -14.46 4.63
CA GLN A 46 6.88 -13.27 4.08
C GLN A 46 7.38 -13.01 2.64
N PRO A 47 6.52 -12.49 1.75
CA PRO A 47 6.91 -12.15 0.39
C PRO A 47 8.00 -11.07 0.34
N ASP A 48 8.98 -11.27 -0.54
CA ASP A 48 9.88 -10.20 -0.99
C ASP A 48 9.58 -9.88 -2.45
N LEU A 49 9.12 -8.65 -2.72
CA LEU A 49 8.62 -8.21 -4.02
C LEU A 49 9.60 -7.21 -4.65
N ARG A 50 10.08 -7.54 -5.84
CA ARG A 50 10.89 -6.67 -6.70
C ARG A 50 10.23 -6.54 -8.07
N VAL A 51 10.36 -5.35 -8.66
CA VAL A 51 9.79 -5.06 -9.98
C VAL A 51 10.83 -4.38 -10.83
N SER A 52 10.96 -4.86 -12.06
CA SER A 52 11.77 -4.21 -13.11
C SER A 52 10.96 -4.06 -14.38
N SER A 53 11.45 -3.20 -15.27
CA SER A 53 10.82 -2.92 -16.56
C SER A 53 11.82 -3.00 -17.69
N ILE A 54 11.41 -3.53 -18.83
CA ILE A 54 12.20 -3.57 -20.06
C ILE A 54 11.34 -3.13 -21.24
N TYR A 55 11.93 -2.38 -22.16
CA TYR A 55 11.28 -1.97 -23.40
C TYR A 55 11.53 -2.98 -24.52
N ASN A 56 10.49 -3.25 -25.31
CA ASN A 56 10.53 -4.03 -26.54
C ASN A 56 9.81 -3.27 -27.65
N ALA A 57 10.44 -3.16 -28.83
CA ALA A 57 9.89 -2.41 -29.95
C ALA A 57 8.60 -3.01 -30.55
N ALA A 58 8.34 -4.31 -30.35
CA ALA A 58 7.17 -4.97 -30.92
C ALA A 58 5.89 -4.71 -30.11
N ASP A 59 6.00 -4.75 -28.78
CA ASP A 59 4.85 -4.74 -27.86
C ASP A 59 4.95 -3.68 -26.73
N GLY A 60 6.00 -2.86 -26.73
CA GLY A 60 6.19 -1.75 -25.80
C GLY A 60 6.88 -2.16 -24.49
N TRP A 61 6.45 -1.58 -23.37
CA TRP A 61 7.05 -1.86 -22.06
C TRP A 61 6.52 -3.18 -21.49
N ARG A 62 7.41 -3.97 -20.90
CA ARG A 62 7.11 -5.17 -20.13
C ARG A 62 7.56 -4.96 -18.69
N LEU A 63 6.77 -5.46 -17.74
CA LEU A 63 7.21 -5.62 -16.35
C LEU A 63 7.62 -7.06 -16.10
N ARG A 64 8.67 -7.21 -15.28
CA ARG A 64 9.02 -8.44 -14.59
C ARG A 64 8.76 -8.23 -13.10
N ILE A 65 7.86 -9.04 -12.55
CA ILE A 65 7.42 -9.04 -11.15
C ILE A 65 8.04 -10.27 -10.49
N GLU A 66 9.08 -10.04 -9.70
CA GLU A 66 9.80 -11.09 -8.99
C GLU A 66 9.34 -11.12 -7.54
N VAL A 67 8.84 -12.27 -7.10
CA VAL A 67 8.33 -12.42 -5.75
C VAL A 67 8.87 -13.70 -5.14
N GLU A 68 9.67 -13.58 -4.10
CA GLU A 68 10.08 -14.72 -3.27
C GLU A 68 8.96 -15.04 -2.27
N ASN A 69 8.85 -16.30 -1.86
CA ASN A 69 7.84 -16.77 -0.89
C ASN A 69 6.39 -16.45 -1.28
N PHE A 70 6.08 -16.39 -2.57
CA PHE A 70 4.74 -16.14 -3.08
C PHE A 70 4.42 -17.06 -4.24
N VAL A 71 3.18 -17.54 -4.30
CA VAL A 71 2.71 -18.39 -5.40
C VAL A 71 1.63 -17.68 -6.19
N PHE A 72 1.92 -17.40 -7.46
CA PHE A 72 0.90 -16.93 -8.39
C PHE A 72 -0.16 -18.03 -8.61
N THR A 73 -1.41 -17.61 -8.69
CA THR A 73 -2.56 -18.44 -9.06
C THR A 73 -3.06 -18.08 -10.44
N ASP A 74 -3.77 -18.98 -11.10
CA ASP A 74 -4.29 -18.74 -12.45
C ASP A 74 -5.60 -17.93 -12.45
N LEU A 75 -6.34 -17.94 -11.34
CA LEU A 75 -7.65 -17.32 -11.20
C LEU A 75 -7.98 -16.97 -9.75
N CYS A 76 -8.91 -16.03 -9.58
CA CYS A 76 -9.44 -15.67 -8.28
C CYS A 76 -10.45 -16.69 -7.75
N VAL A 77 -10.44 -16.91 -6.44
CA VAL A 77 -11.44 -17.72 -5.74
C VAL A 77 -12.06 -16.92 -4.59
N SER A 78 -13.31 -17.22 -4.25
CA SER A 78 -14.00 -16.53 -3.16
C SER A 78 -13.46 -16.94 -1.78
N ASP A 79 -13.03 -18.20 -1.62
CA ASP A 79 -12.52 -18.74 -0.37
C ASP A 79 -10.98 -18.78 -0.42
N ALA A 80 -10.35 -17.64 -0.13
CA ALA A 80 -8.89 -17.58 -0.09
C ALA A 80 -8.33 -18.13 1.22
N THR A 81 -7.23 -18.88 1.10
CA THR A 81 -6.35 -19.20 2.24
C THR A 81 -5.52 -17.97 2.64
N ASP A 82 -5.07 -17.92 3.89
CA ASP A 82 -4.14 -16.92 4.43
C ASP A 82 -2.65 -17.18 4.06
N LEU A 83 -2.40 -18.12 3.16
CA LEU A 83 -1.08 -18.35 2.58
C LEU A 83 -0.71 -17.27 1.56
N ALA A 84 0.60 -17.08 1.35
CA ALA A 84 1.17 -16.15 0.37
C ALA A 84 0.90 -16.60 -1.08
N ARG A 85 -0.35 -16.54 -1.50
CA ARG A 85 -0.84 -17.03 -2.79
C ARG A 85 -1.88 -16.09 -3.36
N GLY A 86 -1.81 -15.83 -4.66
CA GLY A 86 -2.80 -15.02 -5.37
C GLY A 86 -2.24 -14.41 -6.64
N HIS A 87 -2.31 -13.09 -6.78
CA HIS A 87 -1.89 -12.37 -7.98
C HIS A 87 -1.42 -10.97 -7.65
N ALA A 88 -0.94 -10.23 -8.64
CA ALA A 88 -0.55 -8.83 -8.45
C ALA A 88 -1.50 -7.87 -9.17
N HIS A 89 -1.77 -6.72 -8.58
CA HIS A 89 -2.39 -5.60 -9.28
C HIS A 89 -1.32 -4.61 -9.71
N VAL A 90 -1.36 -4.20 -10.97
CA VAL A 90 -0.45 -3.22 -11.56
C VAL A 90 -1.20 -1.93 -11.84
N HIS A 91 -0.68 -0.83 -11.32
CA HIS A 91 -1.24 0.51 -11.47
C HIS A 91 -0.25 1.43 -12.16
N LEU A 92 -0.75 2.36 -12.97
CA LEU A 92 -0.01 3.49 -13.52
C LEU A 92 -0.56 4.76 -12.89
N GLY A 93 0.24 5.38 -12.02
CA GLY A 93 -0.28 6.35 -11.05
C GLY A 93 -1.42 5.73 -10.25
N ASP A 94 -2.58 6.40 -10.22
CA ASP A 94 -3.77 5.96 -9.49
C ASP A 94 -4.68 5.01 -10.29
N LYS A 95 -4.37 4.77 -11.57
CA LYS A 95 -5.20 3.94 -12.45
C LYS A 95 -4.72 2.51 -12.45
N LYS A 96 -5.59 1.56 -12.09
CA LYS A 96 -5.32 0.12 -12.31
C LYS A 96 -5.21 -0.16 -13.80
N LEU A 97 -4.08 -0.71 -14.22
CA LEU A 97 -3.83 -1.13 -15.60
C LEU A 97 -4.11 -2.61 -15.81
N ALA A 98 -3.67 -3.46 -14.89
CA ALA A 98 -3.73 -4.90 -15.08
C ALA A 98 -3.86 -5.68 -13.76
N THR A 99 -4.32 -6.91 -13.91
CA THR A 99 -4.11 -7.99 -12.94
C THR A 99 -3.08 -8.95 -13.54
N ALA A 100 -1.99 -9.22 -12.82
CA ALA A 100 -0.92 -10.12 -13.23
C ALA A 100 -1.01 -11.43 -12.45
N TYR A 101 -1.37 -12.50 -13.15
CA TYR A 101 -1.36 -13.89 -12.65
C TYR A 101 -0.04 -14.60 -12.96
N GLN A 102 0.92 -13.90 -13.56
CA GLN A 102 2.22 -14.42 -13.95
C GLN A 102 3.29 -13.34 -13.70
N PRO A 103 4.57 -13.73 -13.56
CA PRO A 103 5.66 -12.79 -13.32
C PRO A 103 5.86 -11.75 -14.42
N ASP A 104 5.58 -12.09 -15.69
CA ASP A 104 5.79 -11.20 -16.83
C ASP A 104 4.47 -10.66 -17.37
N ILE A 105 4.36 -9.34 -17.51
CA ILE A 105 3.21 -8.72 -18.19
C ILE A 105 3.63 -7.64 -19.17
N VAL A 106 2.89 -7.52 -20.27
CA VAL A 106 3.05 -6.44 -21.24
C VAL A 106 2.17 -5.27 -20.82
N LEU A 107 2.77 -4.09 -20.64
CA LEU A 107 2.07 -2.83 -20.39
C LEU A 107 1.63 -2.15 -21.68
N GLY A 108 2.31 -2.45 -22.79
CA GLY A 108 2.11 -1.75 -24.05
C GLY A 108 3.00 -0.51 -24.18
N HIS A 109 2.72 0.29 -25.20
CA HIS A 109 3.37 1.58 -25.38
C HIS A 109 2.79 2.60 -24.39
N LEU A 110 3.67 3.33 -23.72
CA LEU A 110 3.30 4.43 -22.83
C LEU A 110 3.50 5.76 -23.56
N PRO A 111 2.66 6.78 -23.29
CA PRO A 111 2.90 8.13 -23.82
C PRO A 111 4.29 8.64 -23.41
N THR A 112 4.91 9.50 -24.21
CA THR A 112 6.18 10.15 -23.84
C THR A 112 6.06 10.84 -22.48
N GLY A 113 7.04 10.64 -21.61
CA GLY A 113 7.10 11.20 -20.26
C GLY A 113 7.45 10.19 -19.18
N ARG A 114 7.42 10.66 -17.93
CA ARG A 114 7.72 9.87 -16.75
C ARG A 114 6.47 9.22 -16.18
N HIS A 115 6.53 7.91 -16.00
CA HIS A 115 5.44 7.06 -15.51
C HIS A 115 5.86 6.32 -14.25
N GLN A 116 5.02 6.35 -13.21
CA GLN A 116 5.20 5.53 -12.02
C GLN A 116 4.28 4.32 -12.11
N VAL A 117 4.87 3.13 -12.12
CA VAL A 117 4.14 1.87 -12.17
C VAL A 117 4.28 1.15 -10.84
N THR A 118 3.16 0.96 -10.14
CA THR A 118 3.11 0.35 -8.82
C THR A 118 2.45 -1.02 -8.88
N VAL A 119 3.17 -2.03 -8.40
CA VAL A 119 2.70 -3.40 -8.29
C VAL A 119 2.39 -3.69 -6.82
N SER A 120 1.25 -4.32 -6.54
CA SER A 120 0.87 -4.74 -5.18
C SER A 120 0.34 -6.17 -5.18
N LEU A 121 0.74 -6.97 -4.19
CA LEU A 121 0.27 -8.35 -4.06
C LEU A 121 -1.15 -8.40 -3.52
N ARG A 122 -1.91 -9.37 -4.03
CA ARG A 122 -3.30 -9.65 -3.69
C ARG A 122 -3.47 -11.11 -3.38
N ALA A 123 -4.31 -11.39 -2.41
CA ALA A 123 -4.79 -12.74 -2.15
C ALA A 123 -5.74 -13.19 -3.25
N GLN A 124 -6.03 -14.50 -3.23
CA GLN A 124 -6.85 -15.16 -4.24
C GLN A 124 -8.27 -14.57 -4.33
N ASP A 125 -8.76 -13.93 -3.27
CA ASP A 125 -10.07 -13.27 -3.17
C ASP A 125 -9.99 -11.75 -3.39
N HIS A 126 -8.91 -11.26 -4.01
CA HIS A 126 -8.61 -9.84 -4.27
C HIS A 126 -8.25 -8.97 -3.06
N ARG A 127 -8.31 -9.48 -1.83
CA ARG A 127 -7.86 -8.71 -0.66
C ARG A 127 -6.39 -8.33 -0.78
N VAL A 128 -6.03 -7.19 -0.24
CA VAL A 128 -4.64 -6.70 -0.26
C VAL A 128 -3.83 -7.50 0.75
N PHE A 129 -2.66 -7.99 0.36
CA PHE A 129 -1.72 -8.53 1.34
C PHE A 129 -1.11 -7.39 2.16
N GLY A 130 -1.44 -7.36 3.44
CA GLY A 130 -0.87 -6.46 4.45
C GLY A 130 0.35 -7.08 5.12
N ARG A 131 1.31 -6.23 5.49
CA ARG A 131 2.46 -6.62 6.31
C ARG A 131 2.06 -6.62 7.79
N GLN A 132 2.75 -7.44 8.60
CA GLN A 132 2.47 -7.56 10.04
C GLN A 132 2.71 -6.24 10.77
N GLU A 133 3.76 -5.52 10.38
CA GLU A 133 4.18 -4.22 10.90
C GLU A 133 3.38 -3.03 10.33
N GLY A 134 2.43 -3.29 9.45
CA GLY A 134 1.66 -2.28 8.73
C GLY A 134 2.20 -1.98 7.33
N GLY A 135 1.34 -1.41 6.49
CA GLY A 135 1.59 -1.27 5.06
C GLY A 135 1.27 -2.54 4.27
N ILE A 136 1.68 -2.57 3.01
CA ILE A 136 1.34 -3.62 2.05
C ILE A 136 2.60 -4.13 1.33
N PHE A 137 2.49 -5.30 0.70
CA PHE A 137 3.52 -5.76 -0.23
C PHE A 137 3.35 -5.06 -1.58
N ALA A 138 4.05 -3.94 -1.75
CA ALA A 138 4.07 -3.18 -2.99
C ALA A 138 5.49 -2.73 -3.37
N ALA A 139 5.72 -2.58 -4.67
CA ALA A 139 6.94 -2.05 -5.25
C ALA A 139 6.61 -1.16 -6.44
N THR A 140 7.42 -0.12 -6.65
CA THR A 140 7.23 0.86 -7.72
C THR A 140 8.47 0.92 -8.61
N VAL A 141 8.24 0.98 -9.92
CA VAL A 141 9.28 1.27 -10.92
C VAL A 141 8.92 2.55 -11.66
N THR A 142 9.92 3.37 -11.94
CA THR A 142 9.78 4.56 -12.79
C THR A 142 10.19 4.22 -14.20
N ILE A 143 9.31 4.51 -15.16
CA ILE A 143 9.56 4.34 -16.59
C ILE A 143 9.62 5.72 -17.23
N ASP A 144 10.75 6.09 -17.82
CA ASP A 144 10.89 7.28 -18.64
C ASP A 144 10.69 6.86 -20.12
N ALA A 145 9.47 7.05 -20.62
CA ALA A 145 9.11 6.72 -22.01
C ALA A 145 9.49 7.89 -22.93
N LEU A 146 10.21 7.58 -24.01
CA LEU A 146 10.66 8.56 -25.01
C LEU A 146 9.78 8.49 -26.26
#